data_AF-X1R7A6-F1
#
_entry.id   AF-X1R7A6-F1
#
_cell.length_a   1.000
_cell.length_b   1.000
_cell.length_c   1.000
_cell.angle_alpha   90.00
_cell.angle_beta   90.00
_cell.angle_gamma   90.00
#
_symmetry.space_group_name_H-M   'P 1'
#
loop_
_entity.id
_entity.type
_entity.pdbx_description
1 polymer ?
#
loop_
_entity_poly.entity_id
_entity_poly.type
_entity_poly.pdbx_seq_one_letter_code
_entity_poly.pdbx_strand_id
1 'polypeptide(L)' 'MSRRVKERLRLMRVLEQTTHEDRVELDRRIEEKTGKYCDDGVDELTNEEIMELLRAIWVKKKKKKKPIAAVV' A
#
# COMPACT_ATOMS: atom_id res chain seq x y z
N MET A 1 -8.63 -8.49 -3.59
CA MET A 1 -7.70 -8.12 -2.51
C MET A 1 -7.30 -9.38 -1.76
N SER A 2 -5.99 -9.59 -1.61
CA SER A 2 -5.44 -10.80 -1.02
C SER A 2 -5.78 -10.95 0.46
N ARG A 3 -5.99 -12.18 0.93
CA ARG A 3 -6.28 -12.46 2.35
C ARG A 3 -5.08 -12.10 3.23
N ARG A 4 -3.85 -12.43 2.80
CA ARG A 4 -2.63 -12.12 3.56
C ARG A 4 -2.35 -10.64 3.68
N VAL A 5 -2.53 -9.88 2.60
CA VAL A 5 -2.39 -8.41 2.64
C VAL A 5 -3.37 -7.80 3.64
N LYS A 6 -4.62 -8.27 3.65
CA LYS A 6 -5.62 -7.80 4.62
C LYS A 6 -5.23 -8.12 6.06
N GLU A 7 -4.66 -9.30 6.31
CA GLU A 7 -4.19 -9.71 7.64
C GLU A 7 -2.97 -8.91 8.08
N ARG A 8 -2.00 -8.71 7.19
CA ARG A 8 -0.82 -7.87 7.43
C ARG A 8 -1.20 -6.43 7.81
N LEU A 9 -2.15 -5.84 7.08
CA LEU A 9 -2.68 -4.50 7.41
C LEU A 9 -3.41 -4.46 8.76
N ARG A 10 -4.07 -5.56 9.17
CA ARG A 10 -4.65 -5.67 10.52
C ARG A 10 -3.58 -5.72 11.59
N LEU A 11 -2.54 -6.54 11.40
CA LEU A 11 -1.43 -6.65 12.34
C LEU A 11 -0.73 -5.30 12.54
N MET A 12 -0.58 -4.53 11.46
CA MET A 12 -0.02 -3.18 11.50
C MET A 12 -0.99 -2.10 12.01
N ARG A 13 -2.24 -2.44 12.33
CA ARG A 13 -3.30 -1.50 12.74
C ARG A 13 -3.57 -0.35 11.75
N VAL A 14 -3.31 -0.59 10.47
CA VAL A 14 -3.55 0.39 9.39
C VAL A 14 -4.73 0.03 8.51
N LEU A 15 -5.32 -1.18 8.65
CA LEU A 15 -6.44 -1.61 7.81
C LEU A 15 -7.59 -0.59 7.81
N GLU A 16 -7.96 -0.05 8.97
CA GLU A 16 -9.04 0.93 9.11
C GLU A 16 -8.71 2.29 8.48
N GLN A 17 -7.41 2.61 8.33
CA GLN A 17 -6.93 3.84 7.69
C GLN A 17 -6.82 3.71 6.16
N THR A 18 -6.98 2.50 5.62
CA THR A 18 -6.85 2.21 4.18
C THR A 18 -8.20 2.01 3.52
N THR A 19 -8.46 2.70 2.41
CA THR A 19 -9.68 2.48 1.63
C THR A 19 -9.59 1.19 0.79
N HIS A 20 -10.70 0.75 0.20
CA HIS A 20 -10.68 -0.38 -0.72
C HIS A 20 -9.75 -0.11 -1.93
N GLU A 21 -9.76 1.11 -2.45
CA GLU A 21 -8.85 1.50 -3.53
C GLU A 21 -7.38 1.51 -3.10
N ASP A 22 -7.06 1.96 -1.88
CA ASP A 22 -5.67 1.92 -1.39
C ASP A 22 -5.16 0.49 -1.34
N ARG A 23 -6.03 -0.42 -0.93
CA ARG A 23 -5.77 -1.86 -0.83
C ARG A 23 -5.53 -2.50 -2.20
N VAL A 24 -6.35 -2.17 -3.20
CA VAL A 24 -6.16 -2.64 -4.59
C VAL A 24 -4.88 -2.07 -5.21
N GLU A 25 -4.59 -0.80 -4.92
CA GLU A 25 -3.39 -0.14 -5.43
C GLU A 25 -2.11 -0.63 -4.73
N LEU A 26 -2.23 -1.04 -3.47
CA LEU A 26 -1.18 -1.74 -2.73
C LEU A 26 -0.92 -3.12 -3.32
N ASP A 27 -1.97 -3.90 -3.63
CA ASP A 27 -1.83 -5.23 -4.22
C ASP A 27 -0.96 -5.13 -5.52
N ARG A 28 -1.31 -4.21 -6.41
CA ARG A 28 -0.55 -3.97 -7.65
C ARG A 28 0.92 -3.60 -7.41
N ARG A 29 1.19 -2.74 -6.43
CA ARG A 29 2.57 -2.31 -6.13
C ARG A 29 3.41 -3.42 -5.52
N ILE A 30 2.79 -4.30 -4.73
CA ILE A 30 3.47 -5.49 -4.20
C ILE A 30 3.83 -6.41 -5.38
N GLU A 31 2.89 -6.64 -6.30
CA GLU A 31 3.15 -7.46 -7.50
C GLU A 31 4.22 -6.85 -8.41
N GLU A 32 4.19 -5.54 -8.64
CA GLU A 32 5.21 -4.83 -9.43
C GLU A 32 6.59 -4.86 -8.75
N LYS A 33 6.66 -4.68 -7.43
CA LYS A 33 7.92 -4.64 -6.69
C LYS A 33 8.58 -6.02 -6.56
N THR A 34 7.77 -7.06 -6.33
CA THR A 34 8.27 -8.42 -6.07
C THR A 34 8.29 -9.29 -7.33
N GLY A 35 7.56 -8.92 -8.39
CA GLY A 35 7.35 -9.73 -9.58
C GLY A 35 6.53 -11.00 -9.32
N LYS A 36 5.91 -11.13 -8.13
CA LYS A 36 5.15 -12.28 -7.68
C LYS A 36 3.70 -11.90 -7.39
N TYR A 37 2.84 -12.90 -7.25
CA TYR A 37 1.48 -12.68 -6.78
C TYR A 37 1.47 -12.07 -5.38
N CYS A 38 0.46 -11.23 -5.14
CA CYS A 38 0.43 -10.41 -3.95
C CYS A 38 0.43 -11.18 -2.61
N ASP A 39 -0.08 -12.42 -2.58
CA ASP A 39 -0.10 -13.26 -1.38
C ASP A 39 1.31 -13.77 -1.01
N ASP A 40 2.18 -14.02 -1.99
CA ASP A 40 3.57 -14.40 -1.76
C ASP A 40 4.46 -13.18 -1.54
N GLY A 41 4.24 -12.12 -2.34
CA GLY A 41 5.05 -10.90 -2.27
C GLY A 41 4.88 -10.13 -0.95
N VAL A 42 3.73 -10.24 -0.28
CA VAL A 42 3.50 -9.54 1.00
C VAL A 42 4.27 -10.16 2.17
N ASP A 43 4.57 -11.47 2.11
CA ASP A 43 5.38 -12.15 3.11
C ASP A 43 6.88 -11.86 2.95
N GLU A 44 7.33 -11.57 1.73
CA GLU A 44 8.70 -11.16 1.46
C GLU A 44 8.99 -9.71 1.86
N LEU A 45 7.94 -8.90 2.03
CA LEU A 45 8.06 -7.49 2.41
C LEU A 45 7.99 -7.33 3.93
N THR A 46 8.90 -6.50 4.43
CA THR A 46 8.85 -6.04 5.82
C THR A 46 7.69 -5.08 6.06
N ASN A 47 7.30 -4.91 7.32
CA ASN A 47 6.27 -3.94 7.71
C ASN A 47 6.63 -2.51 7.25
N GLU A 48 7.91 -2.14 7.27
CA GLU A 48 8.39 -0.83 6.84
C GLU A 48 8.18 -0.64 5.34
N GLU A 49 8.56 -1.63 4.52
CA GLU A 49 8.37 -1.56 3.08
C GLU A 49 6.90 -1.48 2.68
N ILE A 50 6.03 -2.24 3.36
CA ILE A 50 4.57 -2.16 3.13
C ILE A 50 4.06 -0.77 3.50
N MET A 51 4.57 -0.19 4.58
CA MET A 51 4.20 1.17 4.99
C MET A 51 4.71 2.22 4.00
N GLU A 52 5.89 2.06 3.41
CA GLU A 52 6.40 2.93 2.34
C GLU A 52 5.51 2.86 1.09
N LEU A 53 5.09 1.67 0.67
CA LEU A 53 4.16 1.50 -0.45
C LEU A 53 2.83 2.21 -0.17
N LEU A 54 2.26 2.05 1.04
CA LEU A 54 1.05 2.76 1.46
C LEU A 54 1.24 4.28 1.47
N ARG A 55 2.36 4.77 2.00
CA ARG A 55 2.69 6.19 2.00
C ARG A 55 2.76 6.74 0.58
N ALA A 56 3.39 6.03 -0.35
CA ALA A 56 3.45 6.42 -1.75
C ALA A 56 2.06 6.51 -2.39
N ILE A 57 1.16 5.58 -2.06
CA ILE A 57 -0.26 5.60 -2.51
C ILE A 57 -0.98 6.83 -1.94
N TRP A 58 -0.87 7.07 -0.63
CA TRP A 58 -1.51 8.21 0.03
C TRP A 58 -0.96 9.56 -0.47
N VAL A 59 0.35 9.67 -0.72
CA VAL A 59 0.97 10.86 -1.33
C VAL A 59 0.43 11.08 -2.73
N LYS A 60 0.32 10.04 -3.56
CA LYS A 60 -0.25 10.13 -4.90
C LYS A 60 -1.71 10.56 -4.87
N LYS A 61 -2.52 10.08 -3.91
CA LYS A 61 -3.91 10.52 -3.70
C LYS A 61 -4.01 11.96 -3.20
N LYS A 62 -3.13 12.39 -2.28
CA LYS A 62 -3.05 13.79 -1.85
C LYS A 62 -2.70 14.72 -3.02
N LYS A 63 -1.74 14.33 -3.87
CA LYS A 63 -1.39 15.06 -5.10
C LYS A 63 -2.55 15.14 -6.09
N LYS A 64 -3.43 14.13 -6.17
CA LYS A 64 -4.64 14.18 -7.00
C LYS A 64 -5.76 15.06 -6.42
N LYS A 65 -5.85 15.18 -5.09
CA LYS A 65 -6.86 16.04 -4.42
C LYS A 65 -6.43 17.50 -4.25
N LYS A 66 -5.18 17.85 -4.54
CA LYS A 66 -4.69 19.23 -4.55
C LYS A 66 -3.96 19.49 -5.87
N PRO A 67 -4.47 20.34 -6.79
CA PRO A 67 -3.52 21.04 -7.63
C PRO A 67 -2.67 21.93 -6.71
N ILE A 68 -1.34 21.73 -6.74
CA ILE A 68 -0.31 22.58 -6.10
C ILE A 68 -0.24 22.38 -4.56
N ALA A 69 0.89 22.27 -3.86
CA ALA A 69 2.23 22.78 -4.09
C ALA A 69 3.28 21.77 -3.62
N ALA A 70 4.45 21.88 -4.24
CA ALA A 70 5.70 21.37 -3.71
C ALA A 70 5.90 21.79 -2.25
N VAL A 71 6.37 20.84 -1.46
CA VAL A 71 7.21 21.04 -0.28
C VAL A 71 8.29 19.98 -0.53
N VAL A 72 9.53 20.31 -0.89
CA VAL A 72 10.43 21.40 -0.48
C VAL A 72 11.06 22.05 -1.70
#